data_AF-A0A1G5CKU4-F1
#
_entry.id   AF-A0A1G5CKU4-F1
#
_cell.length_a   1.000
_cell.length_b   1.000
_cell.length_c   1.000
_cell.angle_alpha   90.00
_cell.angle_beta   90.00
_cell.angle_gamma   90.00
#
_symmetry.space_group_name_H-M   'P 1'
#
loop_
_entity.id
_entity.type
_entity.pdbx_description
1 polymer ?
#
loop_
_entity_poly.entity_id
_entity_poly.type
_entity_poly.pdbx_seq_one_letter_code
_entity_poly.pdbx_strand_id
1 'polypeptide(L)'
;MKIDCVIDNLKADRTYTRNDLIEIFRKENKELNDATFRWMLYNMQLAKQLFRVGYDEYTISERHFLPEYRPVYTEDVLRIEKFLKEKYPELSFVMFESVVLNEFLNHQIAQNTIYVQVEKDLSIFIFDLLKQELGGMVLYKPNRAEFSRYWTRGCVVVLELISQAPLSSSQPHEITIEKLLVDIIADKSIEATYSPSELPEIIRNIRENYRVDVKKMNRYAGRRGKAKIIEEYMRDEIKDAI
;
A
#
# COMPACT_ATOMS: atom_id res chain seq x y z
N MET A 1 -12.76 -35.03 -4.07
CA MET A 1 -12.26 -34.52 -5.36
C MET A 1 -10.82 -34.08 -5.17
N LYS A 2 -9.88 -34.54 -6.00
CA LYS A 2 -8.48 -34.11 -5.89
C LYS A 2 -8.34 -32.72 -6.50
N ILE A 3 -7.67 -31.81 -5.78
CA ILE A 3 -7.37 -30.44 -6.25
C ILE A 3 -6.59 -30.48 -7.57
N ASP A 4 -5.77 -31.51 -7.76
CA ASP A 4 -4.92 -31.73 -8.93
C ASP A 4 -5.70 -31.69 -10.27
N CYS A 5 -6.87 -32.34 -10.35
CA CYS A 5 -7.67 -32.37 -11.60
C CYS A 5 -8.21 -30.99 -12.01
N VAL A 6 -8.37 -30.07 -11.06
CA VAL A 6 -8.90 -28.72 -11.34
C VAL A 6 -7.79 -27.80 -11.84
N ILE A 7 -6.56 -28.00 -11.37
CA ILE A 7 -5.38 -27.22 -11.79
C ILE A 7 -5.06 -27.47 -13.27
N ASP A 8 -5.22 -28.70 -13.75
CA ASP A 8 -4.95 -29.07 -15.15
C ASP A 8 -5.80 -28.28 -16.16
N ASN A 9 -6.96 -27.77 -15.72
CA ASN A 9 -7.86 -26.95 -16.54
C ASN A 9 -7.50 -25.44 -16.53
N LEU A 10 -6.56 -25.04 -15.69
CA LEU A 10 -6.09 -23.66 -15.58
C LEU A 10 -4.82 -23.47 -16.43
N LYS A 11 -4.71 -22.30 -17.06
CA LYS A 11 -3.58 -21.93 -17.91
C LYS A 11 -2.71 -20.89 -17.20
N ALA A 12 -1.40 -21.06 -17.31
CA ALA A 12 -0.42 -20.22 -16.61
C ALA A 12 -0.33 -18.78 -17.17
N ASP A 13 -0.73 -18.57 -18.42
CA ASP A 13 -0.73 -17.27 -19.11
C ASP A 13 -2.04 -16.49 -18.93
N ARG A 14 -2.97 -16.98 -18.10
CA ARG A 14 -4.30 -16.40 -17.93
C ARG A 14 -4.59 -16.00 -16.48
N THR A 15 -5.33 -14.91 -16.33
CA THR A 15 -5.99 -14.52 -15.08
C THR A 15 -7.46 -14.95 -15.11
N TYR A 16 -7.97 -15.33 -13.94
CA TYR A 16 -9.29 -15.88 -13.73
C TYR A 16 -10.02 -15.08 -12.66
N THR A 17 -11.29 -14.79 -12.90
CA THR A 17 -12.19 -14.27 -11.87
C THR A 17 -12.68 -15.38 -10.95
N ARG A 18 -13.24 -15.03 -9.79
CA ARG A 18 -13.90 -16.02 -8.94
C ARG A 18 -15.04 -16.72 -9.67
N ASN A 19 -15.76 -16.01 -10.54
CA ASN A 19 -16.80 -16.60 -11.38
C ASN A 19 -16.21 -17.58 -12.39
N ASP A 20 -15.11 -17.22 -13.08
CA ASP A 20 -14.43 -18.14 -14.00
C ASP A 20 -13.99 -19.42 -13.27
N LEU A 21 -13.41 -19.27 -12.07
CA LEU A 21 -13.00 -20.41 -11.26
C LEU A 21 -14.19 -21.27 -10.82
N ILE A 22 -15.30 -20.67 -10.39
CA ILE A 22 -16.52 -21.42 -10.04
C ILE A 22 -17.01 -22.24 -11.23
N GLU A 23 -17.05 -21.65 -12.42
CA GLU A 23 -17.48 -22.34 -13.64
C GLU A 23 -16.56 -23.50 -13.99
N ILE A 24 -15.24 -23.31 -13.91
CA ILE A 24 -14.24 -24.36 -14.17
C ILE A 24 -14.38 -25.49 -13.15
N PHE A 25 -14.53 -25.17 -11.86
CA PHE A 25 -14.62 -26.17 -10.80
C PHE A 25 -15.94 -26.95 -10.89
N ARG A 26 -17.02 -26.30 -11.33
CA ARG A 26 -18.34 -26.94 -11.55
C ARG A 26 -18.36 -27.87 -12.76
N LYS A 27 -17.48 -27.67 -13.77
CA LYS A 27 -17.34 -28.61 -14.88
C LYS A 27 -16.81 -29.97 -14.40
N GLU A 28 -15.88 -29.96 -13.45
CA GLU A 28 -15.33 -31.17 -12.81
C GLU A 28 -16.25 -31.74 -11.72
N ASN A 29 -17.02 -30.89 -11.03
CA ASN A 29 -18.00 -31.31 -10.03
C ASN A 29 -19.27 -30.46 -10.03
N LYS A 30 -20.32 -30.99 -10.65
CA LYS A 30 -21.62 -30.30 -10.82
C LYS A 30 -22.33 -29.97 -9.50
N GLU A 31 -22.02 -30.69 -8.42
CA GLU A 31 -22.64 -30.51 -7.08
C GLU A 31 -21.84 -29.54 -6.18
N LEU A 32 -20.89 -28.78 -6.74
CA LEU A 32 -20.04 -27.87 -5.97
C LEU A 32 -20.84 -26.70 -5.36
N ASN A 33 -20.96 -26.71 -4.03
CA ASN A 33 -21.52 -25.61 -3.27
C ASN A 33 -20.49 -24.52 -2.91
N ASP A 34 -20.97 -23.31 -2.61
CA ASP A 34 -20.14 -22.12 -2.37
C ASP A 34 -19.20 -22.23 -1.15
N ALA A 35 -19.59 -22.99 -0.13
CA ALA A 35 -18.75 -23.22 1.05
C ALA A 35 -17.54 -24.09 0.69
N THR A 36 -17.77 -25.16 -0.07
CA THR A 36 -16.73 -26.05 -0.57
C THR A 36 -15.81 -25.32 -1.54
N PHE A 37 -16.37 -24.52 -2.46
CA PHE A 37 -15.58 -23.68 -3.35
C PHE A 37 -14.66 -22.70 -2.59
N ARG A 38 -15.18 -22.01 -1.56
CA ARG A 38 -14.37 -21.13 -0.69
C ARG A 38 -13.22 -21.87 -0.03
N TRP A 39 -13.50 -23.05 0.53
CA TRP A 39 -12.49 -23.88 1.17
C TRP A 39 -11.41 -24.35 0.18
N MET A 40 -11.81 -24.76 -1.03
CA MET A 40 -10.86 -25.16 -2.07
C MET A 40 -9.98 -24.00 -2.53
N LEU A 41 -10.57 -22.83 -2.77
CA LEU A 41 -9.85 -21.62 -3.14
C LEU A 41 -8.80 -21.26 -2.08
N TYR A 42 -9.19 -21.28 -0.81
CA TYR A 42 -8.28 -21.02 0.31
C TYR A 42 -7.12 -22.03 0.37
N ASN A 43 -7.39 -23.33 0.23
CA ASN A 43 -6.34 -24.35 0.27
C ASN A 43 -5.38 -24.28 -0.92
N MET A 44 -5.88 -23.97 -2.11
CA MET A 44 -5.02 -23.78 -3.30
C MET A 44 -4.10 -22.58 -3.15
N GLN A 45 -4.58 -21.51 -2.50
CA GLN A 45 -3.74 -20.36 -2.16
C GLN A 45 -2.69 -20.70 -1.09
N LEU A 46 -3.07 -21.43 -0.04
CA LEU A 46 -2.12 -21.91 0.97
C LEU A 46 -1.05 -22.82 0.38
N ALA A 47 -1.44 -23.71 -0.54
CA ALA A 47 -0.53 -24.63 -1.22
C ALA A 47 0.32 -23.96 -2.33
N LYS A 48 0.19 -22.64 -2.54
CA LYS A 48 0.85 -21.88 -3.62
C LYS A 48 0.58 -22.45 -5.03
N GLN A 49 -0.60 -23.02 -5.23
CA GLN A 49 -1.06 -23.52 -6.54
C GLN A 49 -1.94 -22.49 -7.26
N LEU A 50 -2.47 -21.52 -6.52
CA LEU A 50 -3.28 -20.43 -7.04
C LEU A 50 -2.86 -19.14 -6.34
N PHE A 51 -2.49 -18.15 -7.12
CA PHE A 51 -2.03 -16.85 -6.68
C PHE A 51 -3.10 -15.82 -6.94
N ARG A 52 -3.46 -15.04 -5.91
CA ARG A 52 -4.36 -13.90 -6.09
C ARG A 52 -3.54 -12.67 -6.43
N VAL A 53 -3.76 -12.12 -7.63
CA VAL A 53 -2.96 -11.03 -8.20
C VAL A 53 -3.69 -9.69 -8.21
N GLY A 54 -5.02 -9.70 -8.00
CA GLY A 54 -5.84 -8.47 -7.99
C GLY A 54 -7.16 -8.61 -7.23
N TYR A 55 -8.07 -7.65 -7.47
CA TYR A 55 -9.44 -7.75 -7.01
C TYR A 55 -10.18 -8.72 -7.92
N ASP A 56 -10.58 -9.85 -7.35
CA ASP A 56 -11.23 -10.92 -8.11
C ASP A 56 -10.37 -11.44 -9.27
N GLU A 57 -9.05 -11.48 -9.12
CA GLU A 57 -8.13 -11.98 -10.15
C GLU A 57 -7.16 -13.00 -9.56
N TYR A 58 -7.12 -14.18 -10.18
CA TYR A 58 -6.34 -15.34 -9.75
C TYR A 58 -5.56 -15.93 -10.93
N THR A 59 -4.38 -16.49 -10.68
CA THR A 59 -3.56 -17.18 -11.69
C THR A 59 -2.82 -18.35 -11.07
N ILE A 60 -2.44 -19.34 -11.88
CA ILE A 60 -1.60 -20.47 -11.44
C ILE A 60 -0.11 -20.22 -11.69
N SER A 61 0.25 -19.10 -12.33
CA SER A 61 1.63 -18.77 -12.63
C SER A 61 2.27 -17.95 -11.53
N GLU A 62 3.29 -18.51 -10.89
CA GLU A 62 4.10 -17.81 -9.89
C GLU A 62 4.77 -16.55 -10.48
N ARG A 63 5.05 -16.51 -11.79
CA ARG A 63 5.61 -15.31 -12.45
C ARG A 63 4.68 -14.09 -12.40
N HIS A 64 3.38 -14.32 -12.22
CA HIS A 64 2.39 -13.25 -12.06
C HIS A 64 2.08 -12.97 -10.58
N PHE A 65 2.68 -13.72 -9.64
CA PHE A 65 2.52 -13.47 -8.22
C PHE A 65 3.39 -12.30 -7.79
N LEU A 66 2.81 -11.10 -7.81
CA LEU A 66 3.43 -9.94 -7.21
C LEU A 66 3.35 -10.04 -5.68
N PRO A 67 4.46 -9.79 -4.97
CA PRO A 67 4.49 -9.83 -3.51
C PRO A 67 3.62 -8.73 -2.88
N GLU A 68 3.28 -8.95 -1.61
CA GLU A 68 2.75 -7.87 -0.78
C GLU A 68 3.90 -6.94 -0.40
N TYR A 69 3.67 -5.64 -0.52
CA TYR A 69 4.66 -4.62 -0.18
C TYR A 69 4.94 -4.57 1.33
N ARG A 70 6.22 -4.44 1.69
CA ARG A 70 6.70 -4.19 3.05
C ARG A 70 7.84 -3.17 3.01
N PRO A 71 7.68 -1.98 3.61
CA PRO A 71 8.76 -0.99 3.63
C PRO A 71 9.91 -1.48 4.53
N VAL A 72 11.13 -1.17 4.12
CA VAL A 72 12.32 -1.34 4.97
C VAL A 72 12.61 -0.01 5.65
N TYR A 73 12.38 0.04 6.96
CA TYR A 73 12.54 1.28 7.73
C TYR A 73 13.94 1.47 8.32
N THR A 74 14.35 2.73 8.44
CA THR A 74 15.55 3.15 9.16
C THR A 74 15.38 3.02 10.68
N GLU A 75 16.50 3.00 11.41
CA GLU A 75 16.51 2.92 12.87
C GLU A 75 15.74 4.07 13.54
N ASP A 76 15.75 5.26 12.95
CA ASP A 76 15.03 6.43 13.47
C ASP A 76 13.51 6.21 13.45
N VAL A 77 12.98 5.63 12.38
CA VAL A 77 11.55 5.27 12.28
C VAL A 77 11.20 4.20 13.32
N LEU A 78 12.01 3.13 13.41
CA LEU A 78 11.77 2.04 14.35
C LEU A 78 11.84 2.52 15.81
N ARG A 79 12.70 3.50 16.11
CA ARG A 79 12.78 4.14 17.43
C ARG A 79 11.51 4.92 17.76
N ILE A 80 11.01 5.73 16.84
CA ILE A 80 9.77 6.49 17.03
C ILE A 80 8.57 5.55 17.17
N GLU A 81 8.49 4.54 16.32
CA GLU A 81 7.43 3.53 16.36
C GLU A 81 7.42 2.80 17.72
N LYS A 82 8.58 2.32 18.18
CA LYS A 82 8.72 1.68 19.48
C LYS A 82 8.29 2.60 20.62
N PHE A 83 8.74 3.85 20.61
CA PHE A 83 8.38 4.85 21.61
C PHE A 83 6.85 5.07 21.68
N LEU A 84 6.19 5.22 20.52
CA LEU A 84 4.74 5.41 20.47
C LEU A 84 3.99 4.16 20.94
N LYS A 85 4.42 2.96 20.55
CA LYS A 85 3.82 1.69 21.00
C LYS A 85 3.90 1.50 22.51
N GLU A 86 5.05 1.82 23.11
CA GLU A 86 5.26 1.67 24.55
C GLU A 86 4.45 2.69 25.35
N LYS A 87 4.35 3.94 24.87
CA LYS A 87 3.65 5.01 25.57
C LYS A 87 2.14 4.99 25.34
N TYR A 88 1.69 4.59 24.15
CA TYR A 88 0.27 4.53 23.77
C TYR A 88 -0.05 3.26 22.95
N PRO A 89 -0.23 2.10 23.62
CA PRO A 89 -0.50 0.83 22.93
C PRO A 89 -1.75 0.82 22.05
N GLU A 90 -2.77 1.60 22.42
CA GLU A 90 -4.06 1.70 21.72
C GLU A 90 -4.06 2.76 20.61
N LEU A 91 -2.95 3.48 20.40
CA LEU A 91 -2.87 4.52 19.39
C LEU A 91 -2.85 3.90 18.00
N SER A 92 -3.82 4.27 17.16
CA SER A 92 -3.77 3.95 15.74
C SER A 92 -2.90 4.98 15.01
N PHE A 93 -1.78 4.51 14.46
CA PHE A 93 -0.86 5.32 13.68
C PHE A 93 -0.15 4.50 12.60
N VAL A 94 0.29 5.18 11.55
CA VAL A 94 1.08 4.62 10.45
C VAL A 94 2.37 5.43 10.28
N MET A 95 3.47 4.71 10.14
CA MET A 95 4.79 5.26 9.86
C MET A 95 5.06 5.28 8.36
N PHE A 96 5.82 6.28 7.90
CA PHE A 96 6.36 6.33 6.55
C PHE A 96 7.64 7.16 6.58
N GLU A 97 8.58 6.92 5.68
CA GLU A 97 9.74 7.79 5.52
C GLU A 97 10.05 8.00 4.04
N SER A 98 10.50 9.19 3.67
CA SER A 98 10.62 9.57 2.26
C SER A 98 11.63 8.71 1.50
N VAL A 99 12.71 8.26 2.14
CA VAL A 99 13.74 7.44 1.48
C VAL A 99 13.22 6.10 0.97
N VAL A 100 12.11 5.60 1.50
CA VAL A 100 11.44 4.40 1.00
C VAL A 100 10.98 4.57 -0.45
N LEU A 101 10.70 5.81 -0.89
CA LEU A 101 10.36 6.07 -2.30
C LEU A 101 11.53 5.83 -3.26
N ASN A 102 12.77 5.74 -2.78
CA ASN A 102 13.94 5.47 -3.64
C ASN A 102 13.86 4.12 -4.36
N GLU A 103 13.02 3.20 -3.86
CA GLU A 103 12.72 1.95 -4.53
C GLU A 103 11.96 2.14 -5.86
N PHE A 104 11.21 3.23 -5.98
CA PHE A 104 10.33 3.52 -7.13
C PHE A 104 10.80 4.71 -7.96
N LEU A 105 11.78 5.46 -7.47
CA LEU A 105 12.30 6.67 -8.11
C LEU A 105 13.54 6.39 -8.93
N ASN A 106 13.68 7.14 -10.04
CA ASN A 106 14.93 7.17 -10.80
C ASN A 106 16.00 8.01 -10.08
N HIS A 107 15.59 9.14 -9.48
CA HIS A 107 16.49 9.99 -8.71
C HIS A 107 16.30 9.75 -7.22
N GLN A 108 17.39 9.42 -6.54
CA GLN A 108 17.36 9.14 -5.11
C GLN A 108 17.10 10.40 -4.28
N ILE A 109 16.19 10.27 -3.33
CA ILE A 109 15.97 11.20 -2.23
C ILE A 109 17.17 11.10 -1.28
N ALA A 110 17.97 12.16 -1.25
CA ALA A 110 19.19 12.24 -0.44
C ALA A 110 18.94 12.56 1.05
N GLN A 111 17.80 13.19 1.37
CA GLN A 111 17.49 13.63 2.72
C GLN A 111 16.16 13.05 3.19
N ASN A 112 16.24 12.28 4.28
CA ASN A 112 15.09 11.59 4.82
C ASN A 112 14.15 12.52 5.59
N THR A 113 12.86 12.25 5.45
CA THR A 113 11.77 12.85 6.22
C THR A 113 10.90 11.72 6.76
N ILE A 114 10.67 11.70 8.07
CA ILE A 114 9.85 10.68 8.72
C ILE A 114 8.44 11.25 8.89
N TYR A 115 7.43 10.47 8.59
CA TYR A 115 6.03 10.81 8.67
C TYR A 115 5.34 9.91 9.71
N VAL A 116 4.66 10.54 10.65
CA VAL A 116 3.83 9.87 11.66
C VAL A 116 2.39 10.27 11.39
N GLN A 117 1.59 9.35 10.88
CA GLN A 117 0.18 9.60 10.57
C GLN A 117 -0.69 9.06 11.70
N VAL A 118 -1.37 9.95 12.42
CA VAL A 118 -2.08 9.64 13.66
C VAL A 118 -3.56 9.99 13.53
N GLU A 119 -4.44 9.26 14.22
CA GLU A 119 -5.85 9.63 14.33
C GLU A 119 -6.05 11.14 14.57
N LYS A 120 -7.03 11.70 13.85
CA LYS A 120 -7.23 13.14 13.75
C LYS A 120 -7.22 13.84 15.10
N ASP A 121 -8.00 13.34 16.04
CA ASP A 121 -8.23 13.97 17.34
C ASP A 121 -7.01 13.89 18.28
N LEU A 122 -6.04 13.00 17.97
CA LEU A 122 -4.82 12.79 18.76
C LEU A 122 -3.56 13.34 18.08
N SER A 123 -3.63 13.67 16.79
CA SER A 123 -2.47 14.08 15.99
C SER A 123 -1.73 15.31 16.53
N ILE A 124 -2.46 16.32 17.02
CA ILE A 124 -1.83 17.51 17.63
C ILE A 124 -1.10 17.18 18.94
N PHE A 125 -1.67 16.28 19.74
CA PHE A 125 -1.06 15.84 20.98
C PHE A 125 0.22 15.04 20.71
N ILE A 126 0.19 14.13 19.73
CA ILE A 126 1.39 13.39 19.32
C ILE A 126 2.45 14.32 18.72
N PHE A 127 2.05 15.37 18.00
CA PHE A 127 2.98 16.40 17.56
C PHE A 127 3.71 17.07 18.72
N ASP A 128 2.99 17.58 19.71
CA ASP A 128 3.60 18.27 20.87
C ASP A 128 4.52 17.31 21.65
N LEU A 129 4.09 16.07 21.79
CA LEU A 129 4.89 15.02 22.41
C LEU A 129 6.20 14.76 21.66
N LEU A 130 6.15 14.48 20.36
CA LEU A 130 7.35 14.18 19.58
C LEU A 130 8.30 15.37 19.53
N LYS A 131 7.77 16.59 19.52
CA LYS A 131 8.56 17.82 19.60
C LYS A 131 9.32 17.94 20.93
N GLN A 132 8.73 17.51 22.04
CA GLN A 132 9.39 17.51 23.35
C GLN A 132 10.47 16.43 23.45
N GLU A 133 10.22 15.24 22.88
CA GLU A 133 11.04 14.05 23.10
C GLU A 133 12.21 13.90 22.11
N LEU A 134 12.04 14.32 20.85
CA LEU A 134 13.02 14.05 19.80
C LEU A 134 14.13 15.11 19.69
N GLY A 135 13.93 16.31 20.25
CA GLY A 135 14.91 17.41 20.21
C GLY A 135 15.26 17.95 18.80
N GLY A 136 14.76 17.32 17.73
CA GLY A 136 14.92 17.72 16.33
C GLY A 136 13.74 18.51 15.77
N MET A 137 13.77 18.79 14.47
CA MET A 137 12.67 19.49 13.79
C MET A 137 11.45 18.59 13.67
N VAL A 138 10.33 19.05 14.22
CA VAL A 138 9.02 18.39 14.08
C VAL A 138 8.04 19.41 13.49
N LEU A 139 7.34 19.02 12.41
CA LEU A 139 6.34 19.83 11.74
C LEU A 139 4.95 19.18 11.87
N TYR A 140 3.91 20.01 12.02
CA TYR A 140 2.53 19.55 12.07
C TYR A 140 1.79 19.96 10.81
N LYS A 141 1.35 18.97 10.02
CA LYS A 141 0.57 19.17 8.79
C LYS A 141 1.06 20.33 7.90
N PRO A 142 2.38 20.44 7.61
CA PRO A 142 2.91 21.59 6.91
C PRO A 142 2.36 21.64 5.48
N ASN A 143 1.99 22.83 5.04
CA ASN A 143 1.80 23.06 3.61
C ASN A 143 3.17 23.10 2.89
N ARG A 144 3.16 23.18 1.55
CA ARG A 144 4.39 23.14 0.75
C ARG A 144 5.39 24.24 1.10
N ALA A 145 4.92 25.46 1.38
CA ALA A 145 5.79 26.59 1.73
C ALA A 145 6.37 26.42 3.14
N GLU A 146 5.57 25.96 4.11
CA GLU A 146 6.03 25.66 5.47
C GLU A 146 7.05 24.53 5.47
N PHE A 147 6.77 23.45 4.73
CA PHE A 147 7.68 22.33 4.57
C PHE A 147 9.00 22.83 3.98
N SER A 148 8.97 23.49 2.82
CA SER A 148 10.18 24.03 2.18
C SER A 148 10.99 24.97 3.08
N ARG A 149 10.32 25.79 3.91
CA ARG A 149 10.98 26.77 4.78
C ARG A 149 11.64 26.15 6.01
N TYR A 150 10.99 25.17 6.63
CA TYR A 150 11.40 24.64 7.93
C TYR A 150 12.01 23.24 7.86
N TRP A 151 11.92 22.59 6.71
CA TRP A 151 12.47 21.26 6.52
C TRP A 151 13.97 21.22 6.74
N THR A 152 14.39 20.21 7.48
CA THR A 152 15.78 19.85 7.73
C THR A 152 15.94 18.34 7.59
N ARG A 153 17.17 17.86 7.37
CA ARG A 153 17.46 16.42 7.33
C ARG A 153 16.97 15.74 8.61
N GLY A 154 16.25 14.61 8.47
CA GLY A 154 15.71 13.85 9.60
C GLY A 154 14.51 14.50 10.28
N CYS A 155 13.89 15.51 9.65
CA CYS A 155 12.66 16.13 10.16
C CYS A 155 11.54 15.09 10.28
N VAL A 156 10.79 15.18 11.38
CA VAL A 156 9.56 14.41 11.59
C VAL A 156 8.36 15.27 11.23
N VAL A 157 7.42 14.72 10.49
CA VAL A 157 6.18 15.36 10.09
C VAL A 157 5.01 14.57 10.66
N VAL A 158 4.19 15.22 11.47
CA VAL A 158 2.96 14.62 11.99
C VAL A 158 1.80 15.01 11.09
N LEU A 159 1.10 14.00 10.58
CA LEU A 159 -0.08 14.12 9.71
C LEU A 159 -1.29 13.46 10.36
N GLU A 160 -2.47 13.78 9.84
CA GLU A 160 -3.71 13.09 10.22
C GLU A 160 -3.86 11.79 9.41
N LEU A 161 -4.14 10.68 10.11
CA LEU A 161 -4.56 9.43 9.52
C LEU A 161 -6.01 9.57 9.05
N ILE A 162 -6.19 9.72 7.74
CA ILE A 162 -7.52 9.91 7.15
C ILE A 162 -8.33 8.61 7.23
N SER A 163 -9.62 8.75 7.53
CA SER A 163 -10.56 7.63 7.64
C SER A 163 -10.51 6.68 6.44
N GLN A 164 -10.67 5.38 6.68
CA GLN A 164 -10.60 4.32 5.66
C GLN A 164 -9.23 4.22 4.96
N ALA A 165 -8.18 4.76 5.59
CA ALA A 165 -6.80 4.50 5.22
C ALA A 165 -6.56 2.99 5.04
N PRO A 166 -5.87 2.57 3.98
CA PRO A 166 -5.45 1.20 3.83
C PRO A 166 -4.42 0.87 4.92
N LEU A 167 -4.76 -0.07 5.80
CA LEU A 167 -3.88 -0.57 6.85
C LEU A 167 -3.52 -2.04 6.58
N SER A 168 -2.32 -2.44 6.98
CA SER A 168 -1.92 -3.85 6.96
C SER A 168 -2.59 -4.58 8.12
N SER A 169 -3.10 -5.78 7.86
CA SER A 169 -3.72 -6.60 8.90
C SER A 169 -2.70 -7.27 9.83
N SER A 170 -1.44 -7.35 9.41
CA SER A 170 -0.36 -8.00 10.18
C SER A 170 0.59 -6.99 10.82
N GLN A 171 0.81 -5.86 10.17
CA GLN A 171 1.71 -4.80 10.62
C GLN A 171 1.00 -3.44 10.53
N PRO A 172 0.08 -3.13 11.46
CA PRO A 172 -0.83 -1.97 11.32
C PRO A 172 -0.11 -0.62 11.27
N HIS A 173 1.14 -0.54 11.73
CA HIS A 173 1.95 0.68 11.74
C HIS A 173 2.81 0.85 10.49
N GLU A 174 2.91 -0.15 9.62
CA GLU A 174 3.60 -0.04 8.34
C GLU A 174 2.68 0.55 7.27
N ILE A 175 3.23 1.40 6.40
CA ILE A 175 2.47 1.92 5.26
C ILE A 175 2.26 0.82 4.21
N THR A 176 1.00 0.61 3.82
CA THR A 176 0.67 -0.27 2.69
C THR A 176 0.88 0.43 1.36
N ILE A 177 1.08 -0.33 0.29
CA ILE A 177 1.29 0.21 -1.06
C ILE A 177 0.11 1.05 -1.57
N GLU A 178 -1.14 0.66 -1.28
CA GLU A 178 -2.33 1.42 -1.68
C GLU A 178 -2.39 2.79 -0.99
N LYS A 179 -1.93 2.84 0.26
CA LYS A 179 -1.85 4.07 1.03
C LYS A 179 -0.73 4.96 0.51
N LEU A 180 0.46 4.39 0.30
CA LEU A 180 1.62 5.09 -0.25
C LEU A 180 1.28 5.79 -1.58
N LEU A 181 0.70 5.06 -2.53
CA LEU A 181 0.35 5.57 -3.86
C LEU A 181 -0.60 6.76 -3.79
N VAL A 182 -1.58 6.74 -2.87
CA VAL A 182 -2.49 7.87 -2.69
C VAL A 182 -1.84 9.03 -1.93
N ASP A 183 -1.06 8.75 -0.90
CA ASP A 183 -0.45 9.77 -0.04
C ASP A 183 0.60 10.61 -0.79
N ILE A 184 1.42 10.00 -1.67
CA ILE A 184 2.40 10.74 -2.48
C ILE A 184 1.74 11.81 -3.38
N ILE A 185 0.50 11.57 -3.83
CA ILE A 185 -0.28 12.51 -4.66
C ILE A 185 -1.06 13.52 -3.80
N ALA A 186 -1.44 13.12 -2.59
CA ALA A 186 -2.39 13.87 -1.76
C ALA A 186 -1.71 14.81 -0.75
N ASP A 187 -0.64 14.38 -0.11
CA ASP A 187 0.04 15.14 0.95
C ASP A 187 1.07 16.11 0.37
N LYS A 188 0.96 17.39 0.71
CA LYS A 188 1.79 18.46 0.16
C LYS A 188 3.25 18.41 0.57
N SER A 189 3.54 17.85 1.74
CA SER A 189 4.91 17.59 2.20
C SER A 189 5.53 16.39 1.49
N ILE A 190 4.77 15.32 1.27
CA ILE A 190 5.24 14.12 0.56
C ILE A 190 5.43 14.43 -0.93
N GLU A 191 4.47 15.10 -1.57
CA GLU A 191 4.57 15.58 -2.96
C GLU A 191 5.82 16.45 -3.18
N ALA A 192 6.29 17.15 -2.15
CA ALA A 192 7.47 17.99 -2.23
C ALA A 192 8.81 17.23 -2.13
N THR A 193 8.81 15.92 -1.82
CA THR A 193 10.05 15.15 -1.68
C THR A 193 10.57 14.55 -2.98
N TYR A 194 9.82 14.63 -4.08
CA TYR A 194 10.21 14.07 -5.37
C TYR A 194 9.81 15.02 -6.52
N SER A 195 10.37 14.82 -7.72
CA SER A 195 9.97 15.61 -8.88
C SER A 195 8.60 15.15 -9.40
N PRO A 196 7.63 16.05 -9.70
CA PRO A 196 6.34 15.65 -10.26
C PRO A 196 6.44 14.82 -11.55
N SER A 197 7.53 14.99 -12.32
CA SER A 197 7.82 14.19 -13.52
C SER A 197 8.12 12.71 -13.25
N GLU A 198 8.44 12.34 -12.00
CA GLU A 198 8.73 10.96 -11.60
C GLU A 198 7.46 10.19 -11.23
N LEU A 199 6.33 10.87 -11.01
CA LEU A 199 5.08 10.23 -10.60
C LEU A 199 4.62 9.10 -11.54
N PRO A 200 4.64 9.25 -12.89
CA PRO A 200 4.30 8.15 -13.78
C PRO A 200 5.19 6.92 -13.58
N GLU A 201 6.50 7.12 -13.38
CA GLU A 201 7.45 6.04 -13.16
C GLU A 201 7.23 5.33 -11.82
N ILE A 202 6.99 6.09 -10.75
CA ILE A 202 6.69 5.54 -9.43
C ILE A 202 5.50 4.59 -9.52
N ILE A 203 4.42 5.02 -10.19
CA ILE A 203 3.19 4.23 -10.30
C ILE A 203 3.46 2.95 -11.10
N ARG A 204 4.20 3.04 -12.21
CA ARG A 204 4.60 1.87 -13.00
C ARG A 204 5.37 0.86 -12.16
N ASN A 205 6.45 1.32 -11.51
CA ASN A 205 7.31 0.48 -10.69
C ASN A 205 6.53 -0.20 -9.56
N ILE A 206 5.59 0.50 -8.93
CA ILE A 206 4.72 -0.10 -7.93
C ILE A 206 3.88 -1.24 -8.52
N ARG A 207 3.25 -1.02 -9.67
CA ARG A 207 2.34 -2.01 -10.30
C ARG A 207 3.06 -3.22 -10.87
N GLU A 208 4.27 -3.03 -11.38
CA GLU A 208 5.07 -4.12 -11.94
C GLU A 208 5.70 -5.01 -10.86
N ASN A 209 5.95 -4.46 -9.67
CA ASN A 209 6.68 -5.16 -8.61
C ASN A 209 5.81 -5.58 -7.42
N TYR A 210 4.61 -4.99 -7.24
CA TYR A 210 3.79 -5.23 -6.05
C TYR A 210 2.31 -5.44 -6.37
N ARG A 211 1.69 -6.29 -5.55
CA ARG A 211 0.24 -6.47 -5.58
C ARG A 211 -0.46 -5.25 -4.99
N VAL A 212 -1.38 -4.66 -5.76
CA VAL A 212 -2.17 -3.49 -5.35
C VAL A 212 -3.67 -3.84 -5.32
N ASP A 213 -4.32 -3.67 -4.17
CA ASP A 213 -5.78 -3.72 -4.07
C ASP A 213 -6.40 -2.39 -4.56
N VAL A 214 -6.69 -2.34 -5.87
CA VAL A 214 -7.27 -1.18 -6.56
C VAL A 214 -8.55 -0.68 -5.90
N LYS A 215 -9.40 -1.57 -5.35
CA LYS A 215 -10.65 -1.18 -4.69
C LYS A 215 -10.38 -0.48 -3.37
N LYS A 216 -9.45 -1.02 -2.56
CA LYS A 216 -9.02 -0.43 -1.29
C LYS A 216 -8.38 0.94 -1.53
N MET A 217 -7.51 1.03 -2.54
CA MET A 217 -6.85 2.25 -2.98
C MET A 217 -7.85 3.31 -3.45
N ASN A 218 -8.76 2.99 -4.37
CA ASN A 218 -9.74 3.94 -4.92
C ASN A 218 -10.69 4.49 -3.84
N ARG A 219 -11.10 3.64 -2.90
CA ARG A 219 -11.90 4.07 -1.75
C ARG A 219 -11.16 5.13 -0.92
N TYR A 220 -9.87 4.91 -0.66
CA TYR A 220 -9.03 5.85 0.07
C TYR A 220 -8.76 7.13 -0.73
N ALA A 221 -8.47 7.00 -2.03
CA ALA A 221 -8.33 8.13 -2.95
C ALA A 221 -9.56 9.03 -2.96
N GLY A 222 -10.77 8.46 -2.87
CA GLY A 222 -12.02 9.20 -2.73
C GLY A 222 -12.04 10.07 -1.46
N ARG A 223 -11.60 9.53 -0.31
CA ARG A 223 -11.49 10.28 0.95
C ARG A 223 -10.46 11.40 0.90
N ARG A 224 -9.40 11.22 0.11
CA ARG A 224 -8.34 12.20 -0.11
C ARG A 224 -8.64 13.18 -1.25
N GLY A 225 -9.78 13.05 -1.93
CA GLY A 225 -10.15 13.90 -3.07
C GLY A 225 -9.29 13.67 -4.32
N LYS A 226 -8.64 12.51 -4.44
CA LYS A 226 -7.69 12.14 -5.52
C LYS A 226 -8.19 11.02 -6.43
N ALA A 227 -9.44 10.56 -6.26
CA ALA A 227 -9.98 9.44 -7.03
C ALA A 227 -9.81 9.59 -8.55
N LYS A 228 -10.11 10.76 -9.12
CA LYS A 228 -9.98 11.01 -10.57
C LYS A 228 -8.53 10.90 -11.05
N ILE A 229 -7.60 11.53 -10.33
CA ILE A 229 -6.17 11.54 -10.66
C ILE A 229 -5.62 10.10 -10.59
N ILE A 230 -5.96 9.37 -9.54
CA ILE A 230 -5.58 7.96 -9.39
C ILE A 230 -6.15 7.14 -10.55
N GLU A 231 -7.41 7.33 -10.91
CA GLU A 231 -8.05 6.62 -12.00
C GLU A 231 -7.41 6.90 -13.37
N GLU A 232 -6.96 8.13 -13.62
CA GLU A 232 -6.20 8.50 -14.83
C GLU A 232 -4.89 7.72 -14.91
N TYR A 233 -4.07 7.75 -13.85
CA TYR A 233 -2.81 7.00 -13.81
C TYR A 233 -3.00 5.48 -13.92
N MET A 234 -4.07 4.93 -13.36
CA MET A 234 -4.34 3.49 -13.48
C MET A 234 -4.83 3.09 -14.88
N ARG A 235 -5.37 4.03 -15.68
CA ARG A 235 -5.84 3.76 -17.05
C ARG A 235 -4.73 3.87 -18.10
N ASP A 236 -3.82 4.84 -17.95
CA ASP A 236 -2.90 5.23 -19.03
C ASP A 236 -1.93 4.12 -19.47
N GLU A 237 -1.63 3.13 -18.64
CA GLU A 237 -0.75 2.00 -19.02
C GLU A 237 -1.47 0.84 -19.74
N ILE A 238 -2.81 0.86 -19.84
CA ILE A 238 -3.52 -0.13 -20.67
C ILE A 238 -3.23 0.13 -22.17
N LYS A 239 -2.78 1.34 -22.53
CA LYS A 239 -2.47 1.70 -23.93
C LYS A 239 -1.06 1.30 -24.38
N ASP A 240 -0.13 1.12 -23.45
CA ASP A 240 1.26 0.72 -23.78
C ASP A 240 1.43 -0.82 -23.78
N ALA A 241 0.37 -1.56 -23.46
CA ALA A 241 0.33 -3.03 -23.47
C ALA A 241 -0.52 -3.64 -24.61
N ILE A 242 -0.95 -2.82 -25.59
CA ILE A 242 -1.71 -3.24 -26.78
C ILE A 242 -0.89 -2.99 -28.05
#